data_AF-A0A183DNC2-F1
#
_entry.id   AF-A0A183DNC2-F1
#
_cell.length_a   1.000
_cell.length_b   1.000
_cell.length_c   1.000
_cell.angle_alpha   90.00
_cell.angle_beta   90.00
_cell.angle_gamma   90.00
#
_symmetry.space_group_name_H-M   'P 1'
#
loop_
_entity.id
_entity.type
_entity.pdbx_description
1 polymer ?
#
loop_
_entity_poly.entity_id
_entity_poly.type
_entity_poly.pdbx_seq_one_letter_code
_entity_poly.pdbx_strand_id
1 'polypeptide(L)'
;MYPRTKRPGRPQSSFDESSVPQSAPLKLYSKYVPKSNRSMIINALQYSVFPGSVWEKQRADVLGELAKSDSKHFLLLFRDQKCRYLGAYSWDQQSDTAHRIHGRGPNICHESMMHLMFKYVLIFEANSAGEFNFF
;
A
#
# COMPACT_ATOMS: atom_id res chain seq x y z
N MET A 1 16.56 73.01 21.77
CA MET A 1 15.71 73.35 20.61
C MET A 1 16.54 74.19 19.64
N TYR A 2 17.00 73.79 18.45
CA TYR A 2 17.24 72.53 17.72
C TYR A 2 18.47 72.81 16.80
N PRO A 3 19.25 71.81 16.36
CA PRO A 3 20.42 72.02 15.51
C PRO A 3 20.11 72.03 13.99
N ARG A 4 21.19 72.17 13.20
CA ARG A 4 21.33 72.79 11.87
C ARG A 4 21.51 71.78 10.69
N THR A 5 20.73 71.95 9.60
CA THR A 5 21.04 71.67 8.14
C THR A 5 21.35 70.20 7.68
N LYS A 6 21.25 69.70 6.43
CA LYS A 6 21.08 70.15 5.01
C LYS A 6 20.34 69.06 4.16
N ARG A 7 19.63 69.51 3.09
CA ARG A 7 19.22 69.01 1.72
C ARG A 7 19.78 67.66 1.16
N PRO A 8 19.40 67.12 -0.04
CA PRO A 8 18.38 67.46 -1.07
C PRO A 8 17.53 66.24 -1.58
N GLY A 9 16.62 66.44 -2.54
CA GLY A 9 15.64 65.43 -3.02
C GLY A 9 16.09 64.43 -4.10
N ARG A 10 15.21 63.48 -4.45
CA ARG A 10 15.21 62.70 -5.71
C ARG A 10 13.79 62.14 -6.01
N PRO A 11 13.35 62.03 -7.29
CA PRO A 11 11.94 61.94 -7.69
C PRO A 11 11.41 60.51 -7.95
N GLN A 12 10.08 60.46 -8.17
CA GLN A 12 9.23 59.45 -8.83
C GLN A 12 9.72 57.99 -8.96
N SER A 13 8.90 57.06 -8.48
CA SER A 13 8.65 55.80 -9.20
C SER A 13 7.21 55.35 -9.00
N SER A 14 6.33 55.79 -9.91
CA SER A 14 5.09 55.08 -10.22
C SER A 14 5.48 53.76 -10.90
N PHE A 15 5.42 52.66 -10.16
CA PHE A 15 5.38 51.32 -10.74
C PHE A 15 3.92 50.87 -10.74
N ASP A 16 3.23 51.19 -11.83
CA ASP A 16 2.24 50.27 -12.38
C ASP A 16 2.97 49.08 -13.04
N GLU A 17 2.22 48.02 -13.34
CA GLU A 17 2.65 46.75 -13.93
C GLU A 17 3.24 45.76 -12.90
N SER A 18 2.72 44.58 -12.63
CA SER A 18 1.82 43.72 -13.40
C SER A 18 1.26 42.65 -12.48
N SER A 19 0.02 42.26 -12.78
CA SER A 19 -0.67 41.05 -12.33
C SER A 19 0.27 39.85 -12.15
N VAL A 20 0.44 39.43 -10.90
CA VAL A 20 0.92 38.07 -10.59
C VAL A 20 -0.07 37.10 -11.23
N PRO A 21 0.29 36.29 -12.24
CA PRO A 21 -0.57 35.20 -12.64
C PRO A 21 -0.59 34.27 -11.43
N GLN A 22 -1.76 34.16 -10.78
CA GLN A 22 -2.01 33.13 -9.79
C GLN A 22 -1.63 31.81 -10.43
N SER A 23 -0.46 31.28 -10.08
CA SER A 23 -0.04 29.96 -10.47
C SER A 23 -1.13 29.02 -9.97
N ALA A 24 -1.90 28.49 -10.92
CA ALA A 24 -2.91 27.51 -10.63
C ALA A 24 -2.30 26.45 -9.71
N PRO A 25 -2.99 26.06 -8.62
CA PRO A 25 -2.47 25.02 -7.75
C PRO A 25 -2.17 23.80 -8.62
N LEU A 26 -0.90 23.40 -8.67
CA LEU A 26 -0.45 22.19 -9.34
C LEU A 26 -1.26 21.05 -8.72
N LYS A 27 -2.31 20.64 -9.41
CA LYS A 27 -3.12 19.51 -8.97
C LYS A 27 -2.20 18.30 -9.01
N LEU A 28 -1.72 17.88 -7.84
CA LEU A 28 -1.13 16.56 -7.61
C LEU A 28 -2.22 15.52 -7.86
N TYR A 29 -2.58 15.31 -9.13
CA TYR A 29 -3.25 14.09 -9.53
C TYR A 29 -2.19 12.99 -9.53
N SER A 30 -1.83 12.54 -8.33
CA SER A 30 -1.36 11.16 -8.18
C SER A 30 -2.58 10.31 -8.50
N LYS A 31 -2.69 9.85 -9.76
CA LYS A 31 -3.64 8.80 -10.09
C LYS A 31 -3.33 7.67 -9.12
N TYR A 32 -4.32 7.26 -8.32
CA TYR A 32 -4.17 6.11 -7.44
C TYR A 32 -3.78 4.92 -8.32
N VAL A 33 -2.48 4.59 -8.35
CA VAL A 33 -1.99 3.41 -9.05
C VAL A 33 -2.26 2.26 -8.09
N PRO A 34 -3.13 1.29 -8.44
CA PRO A 34 -3.33 0.12 -7.61
C PRO A 34 -2.00 -0.64 -7.57
N LYS A 35 -1.27 -0.47 -6.47
CA LYS A 35 -0.03 -1.21 -6.21
C LYS A 35 -0.44 -2.65 -5.92
N SER A 36 0.13 -3.60 -6.65
CA SER A 36 -0.09 -5.03 -6.39
C SER A 36 0.27 -5.36 -4.94
N ASN A 37 -0.52 -6.20 -4.30
CA ASN A 37 -0.24 -6.69 -2.94
C ASN A 37 0.54 -8.02 -2.92
N ARG A 38 1.00 -8.49 -4.09
CA ARG A 38 1.66 -9.78 -4.24
C ARG A 38 2.84 -9.96 -3.28
N SER A 39 3.75 -8.99 -3.21
CA SER A 39 4.92 -9.08 -2.31
C SER A 39 4.53 -9.14 -0.84
N MET A 40 3.51 -8.37 -0.43
CA MET A 40 2.97 -8.42 0.93
C MET A 40 2.40 -9.80 1.26
N ILE A 41 1.69 -10.41 0.31
CA ILE A 41 1.10 -11.74 0.47
C ILE A 41 2.19 -12.82 0.55
N ILE A 42 3.23 -12.73 -0.28
CA ILE A 42 4.39 -13.64 -0.21
C ILE A 42 5.05 -13.56 1.17
N ASN A 43 5.27 -12.35 1.68
CA ASN A 43 5.85 -12.16 3.02
C ASN A 43 4.94 -12.73 4.11
N ALA A 44 3.62 -12.46 4.06
CA ALA A 44 2.66 -13.01 5.00
C ALA A 44 2.67 -14.55 4.98
N LEU A 45 2.75 -15.16 3.80
CA LEU A 45 2.83 -16.61 3.66
C LEU A 45 4.10 -17.18 4.29
N GLN A 46 5.24 -16.50 4.12
CA GLN A 46 6.53 -16.98 4.61
C GLN A 46 6.67 -16.85 6.13
N TYR A 47 6.22 -15.73 6.71
CA TYR A 47 6.51 -15.41 8.11
C TYR A 47 5.32 -15.62 9.05
N SER A 48 4.09 -15.37 8.59
CA SER A 48 2.91 -15.40 9.46
C SER A 48 2.06 -16.66 9.27
N VAL A 49 1.91 -17.14 8.04
CA VAL A 49 0.99 -18.27 7.74
C VAL A 49 1.70 -19.62 7.76
N PHE A 50 2.91 -19.70 7.19
CA PHE A 50 3.69 -20.94 7.06
C PHE A 50 5.11 -20.80 7.63
N PRO A 51 5.25 -20.56 8.94
CA PRO A 51 6.56 -20.36 9.56
C PRO A 51 7.37 -21.67 9.61
N GLY A 52 8.68 -21.56 9.34
CA GLY A 52 9.63 -22.68 9.47
C GLY A 52 9.60 -23.71 8.33
N SER A 53 10.44 -24.73 8.43
CA SER A 53 10.67 -25.71 7.36
C SER A 53 9.55 -26.74 7.20
N VAL A 54 8.78 -27.02 8.25
CA VAL A 54 7.68 -27.99 8.22
C VAL A 54 6.63 -27.66 7.15
N TRP A 55 6.40 -26.36 6.91
CA TRP A 55 5.39 -25.88 5.97
C TRP A 55 5.94 -25.52 4.59
N GLU A 56 7.22 -25.79 4.32
CA GLU A 56 7.90 -25.35 3.11
C GLU A 56 7.25 -25.88 1.82
N LYS A 57 6.87 -27.16 1.81
CA LYS A 57 6.16 -27.77 0.67
C LYS A 57 4.85 -27.03 0.37
N GLN A 58 4.01 -26.84 1.40
CA GLN A 58 2.72 -26.17 1.24
C GLN A 58 2.90 -24.69 0.85
N ARG A 59 3.91 -24.02 1.38
CA ARG A 59 4.28 -22.65 0.99
C ARG A 59 4.67 -22.60 -0.49
N ALA A 60 5.54 -23.50 -0.94
CA ALA A 60 5.97 -23.58 -2.33
C ALA A 60 4.81 -23.83 -3.29
N ASP A 61 3.89 -24.73 -2.93
CA ASP A 61 2.67 -25.01 -3.71
C ASP A 61 1.80 -23.74 -3.87
N VAL A 62 1.54 -23.03 -2.77
CA VAL A 62 0.73 -21.79 -2.79
C VAL A 62 1.43 -20.69 -3.60
N LEU A 63 2.75 -20.54 -3.43
CA LEU A 63 3.54 -19.55 -4.19
C LEU A 63 3.57 -19.87 -5.68
N GLY A 64 3.60 -21.15 -6.05
CA GLY A 64 3.50 -21.61 -7.43
C GLY A 64 2.17 -21.21 -8.07
N GLU A 65 1.04 -21.46 -7.39
CA GLU A 65 -0.28 -21.03 -7.87
C GLU A 65 -0.41 -19.50 -7.94
N LEU A 66 0.17 -18.79 -6.97
CA LEU A 66 0.22 -17.33 -6.98
C LEU A 66 0.99 -16.84 -8.22
N ALA A 67 2.13 -17.44 -8.53
CA ALA A 67 2.97 -17.09 -9.68
C ALA A 67 2.29 -17.36 -11.03
N LYS A 68 1.46 -18.40 -11.15
CA LYS A 68 0.67 -18.70 -12.35
C LYS A 68 -0.44 -17.69 -12.59
N SER A 69 -0.94 -17.05 -11.53
CA SER A 69 -2.02 -16.08 -11.64
C SER A 69 -1.51 -14.69 -11.99
N ASP A 70 -2.10 -14.06 -13.00
CA ASP A 70 -1.75 -12.68 -13.42
C ASP A 70 -2.47 -11.59 -12.60
N SER A 71 -3.21 -11.97 -11.56
CA SER A 71 -3.91 -11.00 -10.73
C SER A 71 -2.95 -10.10 -9.94
N LYS A 72 -3.38 -8.86 -9.73
CA LYS A 72 -2.64 -7.85 -8.95
C LYS A 72 -2.96 -7.93 -7.47
N HIS A 73 -4.18 -8.37 -7.13
CA HIS A 73 -4.71 -8.33 -5.78
C HIS A 73 -5.07 -9.74 -5.34
N PHE A 74 -4.54 -10.15 -4.18
CA PHE A 74 -4.79 -11.45 -3.59
C PHE A 74 -5.32 -11.33 -2.17
N LEU A 75 -6.11 -12.32 -1.78
CA LEU A 75 -6.70 -12.44 -0.46
C LEU A 75 -6.38 -13.82 0.10
N LEU A 76 -6.14 -13.89 1.40
CA LEU A 76 -6.00 -15.15 2.13
C LEU A 76 -7.25 -15.36 2.97
N LEU A 77 -7.90 -16.51 2.77
CA LEU A 77 -9.05 -16.90 3.56
C LEU A 77 -8.57 -17.70 4.78
N PHE A 78 -9.13 -17.36 5.93
CA PHE A 78 -8.89 -18.03 7.19
C PHE A 78 -10.20 -18.59 7.75
N ARG A 79 -10.13 -19.73 8.44
CA ARG A 79 -11.33 -20.42 8.94
C ARG A 79 -11.96 -19.75 10.17
N ASP A 80 -11.13 -19.39 11.15
CA ASP A 80 -11.54 -18.90 12.47
C ASP A 80 -10.61 -17.75 12.89
N GLN A 81 -10.93 -17.07 14.02
CA GLN A 81 -10.08 -16.01 14.61
C GLN A 81 -8.63 -16.44 14.92
N LYS A 82 -8.35 -17.75 14.91
CA LYS A 82 -7.00 -18.31 15.04
C LYS A 82 -6.15 -18.24 13.75
N CYS A 83 -6.61 -17.51 12.73
CA CYS A 83 -5.93 -17.32 11.44
C CYS A 83 -5.42 -18.63 10.82
N ARG A 84 -6.21 -19.71 10.91
CA ARG A 84 -5.87 -20.98 10.26
C ARG A 84 -6.11 -20.87 8.77
N TYR A 85 -5.05 -20.99 7.99
CA TYR A 85 -5.10 -20.90 6.53
C TYR A 85 -6.14 -21.86 5.95
N LEU A 86 -7.01 -21.32 5.11
CA LEU A 86 -8.08 -22.06 4.44
C LEU A 86 -7.83 -22.08 2.92
N GLY A 87 -7.50 -20.94 2.32
CA GLY A 87 -7.15 -20.87 0.91
C GLY A 87 -6.63 -19.51 0.47
N ALA A 88 -6.07 -19.44 -0.74
CA ALA A 88 -5.67 -18.21 -1.40
C ALA A 88 -6.61 -17.91 -2.57
N TYR A 89 -6.92 -16.63 -2.75
CA TYR A 89 -7.87 -16.14 -3.74
C TYR A 89 -7.28 -14.97 -4.51
N SER A 90 -7.58 -14.88 -5.80
CA SER A 90 -7.37 -13.69 -6.61
C SER A 90 -8.60 -12.79 -6.56
N TRP A 91 -8.40 -11.52 -6.24
CA TRP A 91 -9.45 -10.50 -6.22
C TRP A 91 -9.58 -9.83 -7.58
N ASP A 92 -10.80 -9.83 -8.12
CA ASP A 92 -11.16 -9.05 -9.30
C ASP A 92 -11.94 -7.79 -8.88
N GLN A 93 -11.37 -6.63 -9.20
CA GLN A 93 -11.96 -5.32 -8.88
C GLN A 93 -13.13 -4.96 -9.79
N GLN A 94 -13.29 -5.63 -10.94
CA GLN A 94 -14.39 -5.31 -11.87
C GLN A 94 -15.70 -5.96 -11.44
N SER A 95 -15.63 -7.17 -10.91
CA SER A 95 -16.78 -7.97 -10.51
C SER A 95 -17.01 -8.02 -9.01
N ASP A 96 -16.10 -7.44 -8.21
CA ASP A 96 -16.08 -7.55 -6.74
C ASP A 96 -16.18 -9.00 -6.25
N THR A 97 -15.45 -9.89 -6.96
CA THR A 97 -15.38 -11.32 -6.66
C THR A 97 -13.96 -11.79 -6.40
N ALA A 98 -13.84 -12.68 -5.42
CA ALA A 98 -12.63 -13.42 -5.13
C ALA A 98 -12.72 -14.83 -5.73
N HIS A 99 -11.76 -15.21 -6.57
CA HIS A 99 -11.67 -16.53 -7.18
C HIS A 99 -10.59 -17.37 -6.51
N ARG A 100 -10.92 -18.60 -6.13
CA ARG A 100 -9.97 -19.48 -5.46
C ARG A 100 -8.85 -19.90 -6.41
N ILE A 101 -7.62 -19.65 -6.00
CA ILE A 101 -6.41 -20.14 -6.68
C ILE A 101 -5.79 -21.35 -5.97
N HIS A 102 -5.98 -21.44 -4.64
CA HIS A 102 -5.45 -22.56 -3.86
C HIS A 102 -6.25 -22.80 -2.57
N GLY A 103 -6.22 -24.04 -2.06
CA GLY A 103 -6.75 -24.40 -0.76
C GLY A 103 -8.16 -24.99 -0.77
N ARG A 104 -8.81 -25.00 0.39
CA ARG A 104 -10.12 -25.61 0.62
C ARG A 104 -11.12 -24.50 0.91
N GLY A 105 -12.22 -24.41 0.17
CA GLY A 105 -13.18 -23.32 0.32
C GLY A 105 -14.06 -23.17 -0.92
N PRO A 106 -15.00 -22.21 -0.92
CA PRO A 106 -15.80 -21.89 -2.09
C PRO A 106 -14.93 -21.53 -3.30
N ASN A 107 -15.37 -21.83 -4.52
CA ASN A 107 -14.64 -21.42 -5.72
C ASN A 107 -14.68 -19.91 -5.93
N ILE A 108 -15.78 -19.27 -5.55
CA ILE A 108 -16.06 -17.86 -5.72
C ILE A 108 -16.59 -17.33 -4.39
N CYS A 109 -16.04 -16.21 -3.92
CA CYS A 109 -16.53 -15.47 -2.77
C CYS A 109 -16.88 -14.05 -3.21
N HIS A 110 -18.08 -13.58 -2.85
CA HIS A 110 -18.49 -12.19 -3.03
C HIS A 110 -18.12 -11.38 -1.79
N GLU A 111 -17.97 -10.06 -1.95
CA GLU A 111 -17.70 -9.15 -0.83
C GLU A 111 -18.76 -9.28 0.29
N SER A 112 -20.03 -9.49 -0.05
CA SER A 112 -21.12 -9.67 0.91
C SER A 112 -20.98 -10.90 1.82
N MET A 113 -20.15 -11.88 1.45
CA MET A 113 -19.84 -13.03 2.30
C MET A 113 -18.72 -12.73 3.30
N MET A 114 -17.96 -11.65 3.08
CA MET A 114 -16.78 -11.29 3.87
C MET A 114 -17.21 -10.47 5.09
N HIS A 115 -17.24 -11.12 6.26
CA HIS A 115 -17.65 -10.45 7.51
C HIS A 115 -16.52 -9.64 8.16
N LEU A 116 -15.28 -10.08 7.97
CA LEU A 116 -14.09 -9.47 8.56
C LEU A 116 -12.97 -9.44 7.52
N MET A 117 -12.35 -8.27 7.36
CA MET A 117 -11.24 -8.07 6.44
C MET A 117 -10.05 -7.51 7.23
N PHE A 118 -8.91 -8.22 7.15
CA PHE A 118 -7.69 -7.85 7.83
C PHE A 118 -6.66 -7.34 6.82
N LYS A 119 -5.90 -6.32 7.22
CA LYS A 119 -4.76 -5.82 6.46
C LYS A 119 -3.48 -6.38 7.07
N TYR A 120 -2.67 -7.04 6.25
CA TYR A 120 -1.31 -7.41 6.64
C TYR A 120 -0.44 -6.16 6.73
N VAL A 121 0.21 -5.95 7.87
CA VAL A 121 1.13 -4.84 8.12
C VAL A 121 2.49 -5.44 8.41
N LEU A 122 3.50 -5.07 7.63
CA LEU A 122 4.88 -5.43 7.89
C LEU A 122 5.40 -4.56 9.03
N ILE A 123 5.78 -5.17 10.14
CA ILE A 123 6.53 -4.49 11.20
C ILE A 123 7.99 -4.90 11.02
N PHE A 124 8.85 -3.91 10.77
CA PHE A 124 10.30 -4.10 10.74
C PHE A 124 10.83 -3.83 12.15
N GLU A 125 11.37 -4.85 12.80
CA GLU A 125 12.22 -4.65 13.96
C GLU A 125 13.68 -4.76 13.51
N ALA A 126 14.42 -3.64 13.62
CA ALA A 126 15.86 -3.67 13.43
C ALA A 126 16.49 -4.27 14.69
N ASN A 127 17.08 -5.46 14.55
CA ASN A 127 17.90 -6.02 15.62
C ASN A 127 19.18 -5.17 15.75
N SER A 128 19.80 -5.16 16.94
CA SER A 128 21.11 -4.54 17.20
C SER A 128 22.22 -4.96 16.22
N ALA A 129 22.05 -6.10 15.52
CA ALA A 129 22.93 -6.57 14.45
C ALA A 129 22.67 -5.94 13.06
N GLY A 130 21.67 -5.06 12.92
CA GLY A 130 21.27 -4.48 11.63
C GLY A 130 20.45 -5.43 10.74
N GLU A 131 20.10 -6.60 11.25
CA GLU A 131 19.22 -7.55 10.57
C GLU A 131 17.75 -7.13 10.76
N PHE A 132 17.02 -7.03 9.65
CA PHE A 132 15.59 -6.74 9.65
C PHE A 132 14.81 -8.03 9.87
N ASN A 133 14.17 -8.14 11.03
CA ASN A 133 13.23 -9.23 11.29
C ASN A 133 11.83 -8.81 10.83
N PHE A 134 11.18 -9.71 10.10
CA PHE A 134 9.81 -9.52 9.62
C PHE A 134 8.85 -10.11 10.65
N PHE A 135 7.99 -9.26 11.23
CA PHE A 135 6.84 -9.68 12.03
C PHE A 135 5.54 -9.25 11.34
#